data_AF-A0A2Z2MSE2-F1
#
_entry.id   AF-A0A2Z2MSE2-F1
#
_cell.length_a   1.000
_cell.length_b   1.000
_cell.length_c   1.000
_cell.angle_alpha   90.00
_cell.angle_beta   90.00
_cell.angle_gamma   90.00
#
_symmetry.space_group_name_H-M   'P 1'
#
loop_
_entity.id
_entity.type
_entity.pdbx_description
1 polymer ?
#
loop_
_entity_poly.entity_id
_entity_poly.type
_entity_poly.pdbx_seq_one_letter_code
_entity_poly.pdbx_strand_id
1 'polypeptide(L)'
;MKYSRIAVRLFEREGEDVFYDPVYHGRTLKVFGMDEWPGKILQYFVERYREIGYGTVVFDTTGTFPEEGFDTVIKVEDGKGTGLDPLVLASEGIIDGYTAATIIQTVYGLDRTLTERLYADFLAGKAGSVPEAAKSENKYAEVILESYTPLDEAFYRGKPPEFGDNILVNLGETYSITLAGMAFLVVSAAIRKRRNVMVGVNDAAVLAYTTAGSAAVPLITRPLRRRVTVLATQYAVESIMNLSGPSLLLYHDPDTQSVVYEANGVPPGPMRKHVHKGQAAFIYRTPETIDVEWGEISL
;
A
#
# COMPACT_ATOMS: atom_id res chain seq x y z
N MET A 1 -28.88 4.80 -12.35
CA MET A 1 -27.99 4.24 -11.32
C MET A 1 -27.25 5.41 -10.69
N LYS A 2 -27.39 5.62 -9.37
CA LYS A 2 -26.64 6.68 -8.66
C LYS A 2 -25.15 6.34 -8.49
N TYR A 3 -24.78 5.06 -8.62
CA TYR A 3 -23.42 4.55 -8.39
C TYR A 3 -22.81 3.93 -9.65
N SER A 4 -21.48 3.95 -9.72
CA SER A 4 -20.66 3.34 -10.75
C SER A 4 -20.57 1.82 -10.57
N ARG A 5 -20.12 1.11 -11.61
CA ARG A 5 -19.94 -0.36 -11.58
C ARG A 5 -18.86 -0.85 -10.60
N ILE A 6 -18.13 0.07 -9.99
CA ILE A 6 -17.01 -0.22 -9.09
C ILE A 6 -17.29 0.27 -7.67
N ALA A 7 -18.52 0.71 -7.41
CA ALA A 7 -18.95 1.07 -6.08
C ALA A 7 -19.12 -0.18 -5.22
N VAL A 8 -18.71 -0.07 -3.96
CA VAL A 8 -18.78 -1.14 -2.97
C VAL A 8 -19.61 -0.64 -1.79
N ARG A 9 -20.57 -1.45 -1.33
CA ARG A 9 -21.40 -1.13 -0.16
C ARG A 9 -20.51 -1.03 1.08
N LEU A 10 -20.79 -0.07 1.95
CA LEU A 10 -20.09 0.11 3.23
C LEU A 10 -20.91 -0.43 4.39
N PHE A 11 -22.13 0.07 4.56
CA PHE A 11 -23.01 -0.21 5.68
C PHE A 11 -24.44 0.25 5.38
N GLU A 12 -25.36 -0.01 6.29
CA GLU A 12 -26.76 0.42 6.21
C GLU A 12 -27.05 1.57 7.18
N ARG A 13 -27.80 2.57 6.71
CA ARG A 13 -28.27 3.73 7.46
C ARG A 13 -29.79 3.83 7.34
N GLU A 14 -30.51 3.55 8.42
CA GLU A 14 -31.98 3.74 8.48
C GLU A 14 -32.74 3.06 7.31
N GLY A 15 -32.28 1.89 6.86
CA GLY A 15 -32.84 1.16 5.72
C GLY A 15 -32.30 1.57 4.35
N GLU A 16 -31.33 2.49 4.28
CA GLU A 16 -30.63 2.89 3.06
C GLU A 16 -29.19 2.39 3.03
N ASP A 17 -28.76 1.83 1.90
CA ASP A 17 -27.38 1.40 1.70
C ASP A 17 -26.44 2.58 1.42
N VAL A 18 -25.35 2.65 2.17
CA VAL A 18 -24.25 3.60 1.97
C VAL A 18 -23.14 2.93 1.16
N PHE A 19 -22.61 3.63 0.15
CA PHE A 19 -21.60 3.08 -0.77
C PHE A 19 -20.34 3.93 -0.80
N TYR A 20 -19.19 3.28 -0.91
CA TYR A 20 -17.97 3.90 -1.41
C TYR A 20 -17.91 3.73 -2.93
N ASP A 21 -18.07 4.84 -3.66
CA ASP A 21 -17.83 4.89 -5.09
C ASP A 21 -16.50 5.61 -5.42
N PRO A 22 -15.46 4.88 -5.86
CA PRO A 22 -14.18 5.48 -6.21
C PRO A 22 -14.27 6.54 -7.31
N VAL A 23 -15.30 6.52 -8.16
CA VAL A 23 -15.49 7.54 -9.22
C VAL A 23 -15.87 8.88 -8.61
N TYR A 24 -16.71 8.89 -7.57
CA TYR A 24 -17.25 10.12 -6.98
C TYR A 24 -16.47 10.57 -5.75
N HIS A 25 -16.05 9.64 -4.89
CA HIS A 25 -15.41 9.97 -3.62
C HIS A 25 -13.89 10.11 -3.75
N GLY A 26 -13.29 9.56 -4.82
CA GLY A 26 -11.83 9.51 -4.99
C GLY A 26 -11.30 8.09 -4.80
N ARG A 27 -10.10 7.82 -5.32
CA ARG A 27 -9.56 6.46 -5.48
C ARG A 27 -8.80 5.87 -4.31
N THR A 28 -8.65 6.64 -3.24
CA THR A 28 -8.00 6.18 -2.02
C THR A 28 -9.01 6.25 -0.89
N LEU A 29 -9.39 5.11 -0.33
CA LEU A 29 -10.18 5.03 0.89
C LEU A 29 -9.23 4.84 2.08
N LYS A 30 -9.32 5.72 3.07
CA LYS A 30 -8.60 5.58 4.33
C LYS A 30 -9.53 4.92 5.33
N VAL A 31 -9.13 3.81 5.93
CA VAL A 31 -9.92 3.08 6.93
C VAL A 31 -9.19 3.16 8.27
N PHE A 32 -9.82 3.80 9.25
CA PHE A 32 -9.31 3.94 10.61
C PHE A 32 -10.19 3.13 11.55
N GLY A 33 -9.66 2.12 12.23
CA GLY A 33 -10.43 1.29 13.14
C GLY A 33 -9.59 0.66 14.25
N MET A 34 -10.22 0.18 15.31
CA MET A 34 -9.53 -0.51 16.40
C MET A 34 -9.60 -2.03 16.22
N ASP A 35 -8.71 -2.74 16.91
CA ASP A 35 -8.64 -4.21 16.90
C ASP A 35 -8.53 -4.78 15.47
N GLU A 36 -9.23 -5.86 15.18
CA GLU A 36 -9.21 -6.55 13.88
C GLU A 36 -10.07 -5.87 12.80
N TRP A 37 -10.82 -4.80 13.13
CA TRP A 37 -11.78 -4.19 12.20
C TRP A 37 -11.17 -3.64 10.90
N PRO A 38 -10.00 -2.97 10.91
CA PRO A 38 -9.37 -2.53 9.67
C PRO A 38 -9.07 -3.69 8.72
N GLY A 39 -8.55 -4.80 9.25
CA GLY A 39 -8.25 -6.02 8.48
C GLY A 39 -9.52 -6.66 7.92
N LYS A 40 -10.58 -6.81 8.73
CA LYS A 40 -11.87 -7.37 8.30
C LYS A 40 -12.53 -6.54 7.20
N ILE A 41 -12.52 -5.21 7.33
CA ILE A 41 -13.01 -4.32 6.27
C ILE A 41 -12.15 -4.45 5.01
N LEU A 42 -10.83 -4.51 5.15
CA LEU A 42 -9.97 -4.68 3.99
C LEU A 42 -10.26 -6.00 3.25
N GLN A 43 -10.47 -7.08 3.99
CA GLN A 43 -10.83 -8.39 3.42
C GLN A 43 -12.16 -8.32 2.67
N TYR A 44 -13.18 -7.71 3.27
CA TYR A 44 -14.45 -7.47 2.60
C TYR A 44 -14.28 -6.71 1.27
N PHE A 45 -13.45 -5.66 1.24
CA PHE A 45 -13.16 -4.95 0.00
C PHE A 45 -12.46 -5.83 -1.03
N VAL A 46 -11.48 -6.63 -0.62
CA VAL A 46 -10.78 -7.57 -1.51
C VAL A 46 -11.77 -8.52 -2.17
N GLU A 47 -12.66 -9.13 -1.39
CA GLU A 47 -13.70 -10.03 -1.91
C GLU A 47 -14.63 -9.32 -2.90
N ARG A 48 -15.16 -8.13 -2.55
CA ARG A 48 -16.05 -7.36 -3.42
C ARG A 48 -15.38 -6.91 -4.73
N TYR A 49 -14.11 -6.52 -4.69
CA TYR A 49 -13.39 -6.14 -5.90
C TYR A 49 -13.11 -7.35 -6.80
N ARG A 50 -12.81 -8.53 -6.23
CA ARG A 50 -12.68 -9.77 -7.00
C ARG A 50 -13.99 -10.14 -7.71
N GLU A 51 -15.13 -10.05 -7.01
CA GLU A 51 -16.46 -10.34 -7.57
C GLU A 51 -16.77 -9.51 -8.83
N ILE A 52 -16.29 -8.26 -8.89
CA ILE A 52 -16.47 -7.36 -10.04
C ILE A 52 -15.29 -7.40 -11.05
N GLY A 53 -14.41 -8.39 -10.93
CA GLY A 53 -13.35 -8.69 -11.91
C GLY A 53 -12.10 -7.82 -11.80
N TYR A 54 -11.77 -7.32 -10.61
CA TYR A 54 -10.52 -6.63 -10.35
C TYR A 54 -9.46 -7.59 -9.82
N GLY A 55 -8.20 -7.39 -10.22
CA GLY A 55 -7.08 -7.98 -9.49
C GLY A 55 -6.90 -7.32 -8.14
N THR A 56 -6.44 -8.07 -7.14
CA THR A 56 -6.22 -7.55 -5.78
C THR A 56 -4.77 -7.70 -5.35
N VAL A 57 -4.13 -6.62 -4.93
CA VAL A 57 -2.78 -6.67 -4.34
C VAL A 57 -2.87 -6.24 -2.89
N VAL A 58 -2.58 -7.14 -1.97
CA VAL A 58 -2.64 -6.87 -0.53
C VAL A 58 -1.24 -6.91 0.05
N PHE A 59 -0.85 -5.83 0.71
CA PHE A 59 0.29 -5.82 1.62
C PHE A 59 -0.24 -6.08 3.03
N ASP A 60 0.07 -7.24 3.58
CA ASP A 60 -0.36 -7.62 4.92
C ASP A 60 0.81 -7.67 5.89
N THR A 61 0.98 -6.58 6.64
CA THR A 61 1.99 -6.44 7.69
C THR A 61 1.67 -7.21 8.95
N THR A 62 0.42 -7.65 9.12
CA THR A 62 -0.02 -8.38 10.31
C THR A 62 0.14 -9.90 10.17
N GLY A 63 0.25 -10.40 8.93
CA GLY A 63 0.28 -11.83 8.61
C GLY A 63 -1.02 -12.57 8.88
N THR A 64 -2.15 -11.86 8.99
CA THR A 64 -3.45 -12.44 9.33
C THR A 64 -4.36 -12.65 8.12
N PHE A 65 -3.98 -12.19 6.94
CA PHE A 65 -4.80 -12.36 5.73
C PHE A 65 -4.82 -13.83 5.25
N PRO A 66 -6.00 -14.36 4.88
CA PRO A 66 -6.09 -15.68 4.26
C PRO A 66 -5.36 -15.69 2.91
N GLU A 67 -4.62 -16.77 2.64
CA GLU A 67 -3.94 -16.97 1.35
C GLU A 67 -4.94 -17.37 0.24
N GLU A 68 -6.16 -17.79 0.59
CA GLU A 68 -7.18 -18.22 -0.36
C GLU A 68 -7.55 -17.13 -1.38
N GLY A 69 -7.55 -17.53 -2.66
CA GLY A 69 -7.89 -16.66 -3.79
C GLY A 69 -6.77 -15.72 -4.25
N PHE A 70 -5.56 -15.83 -3.67
CA PHE A 70 -4.35 -15.23 -4.22
C PHE A 70 -3.61 -16.25 -5.11
N ASP A 71 -3.37 -15.88 -6.36
CA ASP A 71 -2.58 -16.68 -7.29
C ASP A 71 -1.07 -16.52 -7.05
N THR A 72 -0.68 -15.43 -6.39
CA THR A 72 0.69 -15.12 -6.03
C THR A 72 0.78 -14.81 -4.54
N VAL A 73 1.61 -15.54 -3.80
CA VAL A 73 1.93 -15.23 -2.40
C VAL A 73 3.43 -14.97 -2.28
N ILE A 74 3.78 -13.73 -1.94
CA ILE A 74 5.16 -13.31 -1.68
C ILE A 74 5.34 -13.23 -0.17
N LYS A 75 6.02 -14.22 0.40
CA LYS A 75 6.38 -14.24 1.81
C LYS A 75 7.70 -13.51 2.00
N VAL A 76 7.68 -12.45 2.79
CA VAL A 76 8.88 -11.71 3.18
C VAL A 76 9.18 -12.10 4.62
N GLU A 77 10.36 -12.66 4.82
CA GLU A 77 10.81 -13.14 6.13
C GLU A 77 12.29 -12.76 6.30
N ASP A 78 12.67 -12.40 7.52
CA ASP A 78 14.05 -12.01 7.79
C ASP A 78 15.01 -13.17 7.49
N GLY A 79 16.03 -12.90 6.66
CA GLY A 79 17.05 -13.88 6.30
C GLY A 79 16.64 -14.91 5.24
N LYS A 80 15.44 -14.81 4.65
CA LYS A 80 15.01 -15.63 3.52
C LYS A 80 14.99 -14.85 2.21
N GLY A 81 15.15 -15.58 1.10
CA GLY A 81 15.09 -15.04 -0.25
C GLY A 81 13.68 -14.82 -0.75
N THR A 82 13.43 -13.63 -1.31
CA THR A 82 12.14 -13.24 -1.88
C THR A 82 12.16 -13.13 -3.41
N GLY A 83 13.37 -13.03 -4.00
CA GLY A 83 13.56 -12.71 -5.42
C GLY A 83 13.20 -11.28 -5.81
N LEU A 84 12.94 -10.39 -4.85
CA LEU A 84 12.57 -8.99 -5.09
C LEU A 84 13.78 -8.08 -5.33
N ASP A 85 14.75 -8.55 -6.12
CA ASP A 85 15.87 -7.72 -6.58
C ASP A 85 15.44 -6.80 -7.73
N PRO A 86 15.55 -5.46 -7.59
CA PRO A 86 15.13 -4.54 -8.63
C PRO A 86 15.84 -4.74 -9.98
N LEU A 87 17.14 -5.04 -10.01
CA LEU A 87 17.88 -5.22 -11.27
C LEU A 87 17.54 -6.56 -11.93
N VAL A 88 17.31 -7.60 -11.13
CA VAL A 88 16.84 -8.89 -11.67
C VAL A 88 15.42 -8.75 -12.23
N LEU A 89 14.51 -8.10 -11.49
CA LEU A 89 13.16 -7.79 -11.97
C LEU A 89 13.17 -6.95 -13.26
N ALA A 90 14.14 -6.03 -13.40
CA ALA A 90 14.31 -5.26 -14.63
C ALA A 90 14.82 -6.10 -15.80
N SER A 91 15.72 -7.05 -15.54
CA SER A 91 16.24 -7.97 -16.55
C SER A 91 15.14 -8.88 -17.11
N GLU A 92 14.18 -9.28 -16.26
CA GLU A 92 12.99 -10.05 -16.65
C GLU A 92 11.87 -9.18 -17.26
N GLY A 93 12.08 -7.86 -17.39
CA GLY A 93 11.10 -6.94 -17.98
C GLY A 93 9.87 -6.64 -17.11
N ILE A 94 9.88 -7.02 -15.84
CA ILE A 94 8.78 -6.77 -14.88
C ILE A 94 8.73 -5.27 -14.52
N ILE A 95 9.90 -4.66 -14.36
CA ILE A 95 10.08 -3.20 -14.26
C ILE A 95 11.11 -2.74 -15.30
N ASP A 96 11.20 -1.43 -15.57
CA ASP A 96 12.29 -0.90 -16.40
C ASP A 96 13.56 -0.65 -15.57
N GLY A 97 14.71 -0.71 -16.22
CA GLY A 97 16.02 -0.55 -15.57
C GLY A 97 16.20 0.79 -14.86
N TYR A 98 15.61 1.88 -15.37
CA TYR A 98 15.70 3.17 -14.69
C TYR A 98 14.89 3.15 -13.39
N THR A 99 13.69 2.54 -13.41
CA THR A 99 12.90 2.31 -12.19
C THR A 99 13.69 1.49 -11.18
N ALA A 100 14.36 0.42 -11.61
CA ALA A 100 15.21 -0.38 -10.72
C ALA A 100 16.33 0.45 -10.08
N ALA A 101 17.05 1.25 -10.87
CA ALA A 101 18.08 2.16 -10.36
C ALA A 101 17.52 3.17 -9.35
N THR A 102 16.32 3.74 -9.59
CA THR A 102 15.68 4.68 -8.65
C THR A 102 15.17 4.01 -7.36
N ILE A 103 14.84 2.72 -7.39
CA ILE A 103 14.54 1.96 -6.18
C ILE A 103 15.80 1.86 -5.33
N ILE A 104 16.92 1.45 -5.94
CA ILE A 104 18.23 1.34 -5.26
C ILE A 104 18.68 2.70 -4.73
N GLN A 105 18.48 3.76 -5.52
CA GLN A 105 18.69 5.14 -5.08
C GLN A 105 17.91 5.47 -3.79
N THR A 106 16.62 5.11 -3.77
CA THR A 106 15.74 5.41 -2.63
C THR A 106 16.12 4.59 -1.39
N VAL A 107 16.50 3.33 -1.59
CA VAL A 107 16.84 2.40 -0.52
C VAL A 107 18.19 2.72 0.11
N TYR A 108 19.21 3.01 -0.72
CA TYR A 108 20.60 3.18 -0.27
C TYR A 108 21.11 4.63 -0.30
N GLY A 109 20.28 5.59 -0.70
CA GLY A 109 20.64 7.02 -0.67
C GLY A 109 21.61 7.46 -1.77
N LEU A 110 21.57 6.82 -2.95
CA LEU A 110 22.39 7.27 -4.07
C LEU A 110 22.01 8.70 -4.50
N ASP A 111 23.00 9.48 -4.94
CA ASP A 111 22.73 10.71 -5.66
C ASP A 111 22.34 10.41 -7.12
N ARG A 112 21.90 11.45 -7.84
CA ARG A 112 21.49 11.32 -9.25
C ARG A 112 22.61 10.80 -10.16
N THR A 113 23.84 11.25 -9.96
CA THR A 113 24.99 10.87 -10.80
C THR A 113 25.32 9.39 -10.61
N LEU A 114 25.33 8.94 -9.35
CA LEU A 114 25.57 7.53 -9.01
C LEU A 114 24.43 6.63 -9.51
N THR A 115 23.20 7.13 -9.46
CA THR A 115 22.03 6.42 -10.01
C THR A 115 22.10 6.28 -11.53
N GLU A 116 22.45 7.36 -12.24
CA GLU A 116 22.63 7.33 -13.70
C GLU A 116 23.78 6.39 -14.11
N ARG A 117 24.86 6.34 -13.31
CA ARG A 117 25.97 5.40 -13.52
C ARG A 117 25.56 3.94 -13.29
N LEU A 118 24.85 3.64 -12.20
CA LEU A 118 24.32 2.30 -11.93
C LEU A 118 23.39 1.86 -13.06
N TYR A 119 22.51 2.74 -13.53
CA TYR A 119 21.64 2.47 -14.67
C TYR A 119 22.43 2.17 -15.96
N ALA A 120 23.47 2.94 -16.24
CA ALA A 120 24.33 2.69 -17.40
C ALA A 120 25.08 1.36 -17.31
N ASP A 121 25.58 1.00 -16.12
CA ASP A 121 26.26 -0.29 -15.90
C ASP A 121 25.29 -1.48 -15.96
N PHE A 122 24.04 -1.31 -15.49
CA PHE A 122 22.96 -2.27 -15.71
C PHE A 122 22.70 -2.48 -17.21
N LEU A 123 22.53 -1.39 -17.98
CA LEU A 123 22.33 -1.48 -19.44
C LEU A 123 23.51 -2.15 -20.17
N ALA A 124 24.72 -1.96 -19.64
CA ALA A 124 25.93 -2.59 -20.17
C ALA A 124 26.15 -4.04 -19.70
N GLY A 125 25.24 -4.59 -18.88
CA GLY A 125 25.35 -5.95 -18.33
C GLY A 125 26.45 -6.12 -17.28
N LYS A 126 26.94 -5.03 -16.68
CA LYS A 126 27.99 -5.04 -15.66
C LYS A 126 27.47 -5.17 -14.23
N ALA A 127 26.17 -4.91 -14.02
CA ALA A 127 25.50 -5.07 -12.75
C ALA A 127 24.13 -5.75 -12.99
N GLY A 128 24.04 -7.06 -12.76
CA GLY A 128 22.81 -7.84 -12.97
C GLY A 128 21.90 -7.94 -11.75
N SER A 129 22.43 -7.65 -10.56
CA SER A 129 21.72 -7.70 -9.29
C SER A 129 22.25 -6.66 -8.30
N VAL A 130 21.48 -6.30 -7.28
CA VAL A 130 21.94 -5.41 -6.20
C VAL A 130 23.14 -5.99 -5.46
N PRO A 131 23.20 -7.29 -5.10
CA PRO A 131 24.40 -7.90 -4.53
C PRO A 131 25.64 -7.79 -5.43
N GLU A 132 25.51 -7.91 -6.76
CA GLU A 132 26.62 -7.68 -7.68
C GLU A 132 27.03 -6.21 -7.74
N ALA A 133 26.06 -5.30 -7.80
CA ALA A 133 26.31 -3.87 -7.78
C ALA A 133 27.06 -3.45 -6.50
N ALA A 134 26.64 -3.95 -5.35
CA ALA A 134 27.26 -3.70 -4.04
C ALA A 134 28.71 -4.22 -3.95
N LYS A 135 29.07 -5.26 -4.72
CA LYS A 135 30.41 -5.86 -4.75
C LYS A 135 31.31 -5.31 -5.86
N SER A 136 30.81 -4.38 -6.68
CA SER A 136 31.56 -3.82 -7.81
C SER A 136 32.60 -2.79 -7.36
N GLU A 137 33.60 -2.51 -8.21
CA GLU A 137 34.61 -1.46 -7.96
C GLU A 137 34.12 -0.03 -8.27
N ASN A 138 32.82 0.13 -8.55
CA ASN A 138 32.23 1.43 -8.87
C ASN A 138 31.92 2.24 -7.60
N LYS A 139 31.93 3.56 -7.72
CA LYS A 139 31.66 4.47 -6.60
C LYS A 139 30.26 4.35 -6.00
N TYR A 140 29.25 3.92 -6.76
CA TYR A 140 27.92 3.67 -6.19
C TYR A 140 27.92 2.47 -5.23
N ALA A 141 28.86 1.52 -5.39
CA ALA A 141 28.97 0.36 -4.52
C ALA A 141 29.39 0.76 -3.10
N GLU A 142 30.31 1.73 -2.99
CA GLU A 142 30.71 2.32 -1.71
C GLU A 142 29.51 2.84 -0.92
N VAL A 143 28.61 3.60 -1.58
CA VAL A 143 27.41 4.15 -0.95
C VAL A 143 26.39 3.07 -0.60
N ILE A 144 26.19 2.07 -1.48
CA ILE A 144 25.32 0.93 -1.17
C ILE A 144 25.82 0.22 0.10
N LEU A 145 27.13 -0.05 0.19
CA LEU A 145 27.74 -0.76 1.30
C LEU A 145 27.67 -0.01 2.65
N GLU A 146 27.39 1.28 2.69
CA GLU A 146 27.21 2.02 3.96
C GLU A 146 25.99 1.52 4.76
N SER A 147 24.97 1.01 4.08
CA SER A 147 23.73 0.53 4.71
C SER A 147 23.29 -0.87 4.29
N TYR A 148 23.96 -1.47 3.30
CA TYR A 148 23.70 -2.83 2.85
C TYR A 148 24.06 -3.87 3.91
N THR A 149 23.10 -4.74 4.25
CA THR A 149 23.27 -5.77 5.28
C THR A 149 23.15 -7.19 4.73
N PRO A 150 23.52 -8.22 5.50
CA PRO A 150 23.22 -9.61 5.13
C PRO A 150 21.72 -9.91 4.96
N LEU A 151 20.84 -9.14 5.60
CA LEU A 151 19.39 -9.27 5.42
C LEU A 151 18.96 -8.81 4.02
N ASP A 152 19.54 -7.72 3.52
CA ASP A 152 19.33 -7.23 2.16
C ASP A 152 19.81 -8.28 1.15
N GLU A 153 21.00 -8.84 1.37
CA GLU A 153 21.53 -9.90 0.50
C GLU A 153 20.63 -11.13 0.50
N ALA A 154 20.10 -11.52 1.67
CA ALA A 154 19.12 -12.59 1.74
C ALA A 154 17.85 -12.23 0.97
N PHE A 155 17.26 -11.06 1.24
CA PHE A 155 16.02 -10.57 0.64
C PHE A 155 16.05 -10.62 -0.90
N TYR A 156 17.15 -10.18 -1.51
CA TYR A 156 17.31 -10.16 -2.97
C TYR A 156 17.54 -11.54 -3.61
N ARG A 157 17.96 -12.55 -2.84
CA ARG A 157 18.18 -13.90 -3.38
C ARG A 157 16.87 -14.55 -3.81
N GLY A 158 16.98 -15.44 -4.78
CA GLY A 158 15.87 -16.22 -5.31
C GLY A 158 15.53 -15.83 -6.75
N LYS A 159 14.51 -16.48 -7.28
CA LYS A 159 13.95 -16.11 -8.59
C LYS A 159 12.86 -15.05 -8.36
N PRO A 160 12.73 -14.06 -9.26
CA PRO A 160 11.59 -13.15 -9.23
C PRO A 160 10.27 -13.92 -9.12
N PRO A 161 9.37 -13.50 -8.21
CA PRO A 161 8.05 -14.11 -8.14
C PRO A 161 7.27 -13.80 -9.42
N GLU A 162 6.37 -14.71 -9.80
CA GLU A 162 5.39 -14.40 -10.83
C GLU A 162 4.41 -13.37 -10.28
N PHE A 163 4.17 -12.27 -10.99
CA PHE A 163 3.22 -11.25 -10.57
C PHE A 163 1.87 -11.51 -11.25
N GLY A 164 1.07 -12.41 -10.70
CA GLY A 164 -0.29 -12.67 -11.19
C GLY A 164 -1.27 -11.57 -10.81
N ASP A 165 -2.57 -11.75 -11.07
CA ASP A 165 -3.58 -10.70 -10.90
C ASP A 165 -3.92 -10.46 -9.42
N ASN A 166 -3.86 -11.50 -8.58
CA ASN A 166 -4.14 -11.45 -7.16
C ASN A 166 -2.89 -11.79 -6.34
N ILE A 167 -2.28 -10.76 -5.75
CA ILE A 167 -1.01 -10.87 -5.04
C ILE A 167 -1.23 -10.60 -3.55
N LEU A 168 -0.77 -11.52 -2.71
CA LEU A 168 -0.61 -11.29 -1.27
C LEU A 168 0.88 -11.14 -0.98
N VAL A 169 1.27 -9.98 -0.47
CA VAL A 169 2.60 -9.73 0.10
C VAL A 169 2.46 -9.90 1.61
N ASN A 170 2.84 -11.07 2.12
CA ASN A 170 2.78 -11.38 3.54
C ASN A 170 4.07 -10.92 4.22
N LEU A 171 3.93 -9.97 5.13
CA LEU A 171 4.99 -9.29 5.88
C LEU A 171 4.91 -9.61 7.39
N GLY A 172 4.03 -10.52 7.82
CA GLY A 172 3.79 -10.82 9.25
C GLY A 172 4.98 -11.43 9.97
N GLU A 173 5.93 -12.02 9.23
CA GLU A 173 7.19 -12.57 9.74
C GLU A 173 8.41 -11.69 9.35
N THR A 174 8.17 -10.46 8.87
CA THR A 174 9.22 -9.46 8.60
C THR A 174 9.38 -8.53 9.80
N TYR A 175 10.37 -8.80 10.67
CA TYR A 175 10.65 -7.92 11.81
C TYR A 175 11.55 -6.74 11.42
N SER A 176 12.24 -6.82 10.27
CA SER A 176 12.97 -5.69 9.70
C SER A 176 12.06 -4.71 8.97
N ILE A 177 11.85 -3.54 9.57
CA ILE A 177 11.05 -2.46 8.96
C ILE A 177 11.62 -1.97 7.62
N THR A 178 12.94 -2.09 7.45
CA THR A 178 13.64 -1.78 6.19
C THR A 178 13.24 -2.76 5.09
N LEU A 179 13.24 -4.07 5.36
CA LEU A 179 12.82 -5.08 4.38
C LEU A 179 11.34 -4.91 4.01
N ALA A 180 10.49 -4.60 4.99
CA ALA A 180 9.09 -4.29 4.71
C ALA A 180 8.96 -3.09 3.76
N GLY A 181 9.69 -2.00 4.03
CA GLY A 181 9.76 -0.83 3.15
C GLY A 181 10.26 -1.15 1.73
N MET A 182 11.30 -1.98 1.60
CA MET A 182 11.80 -2.45 0.31
C MET A 182 10.73 -3.25 -0.45
N ALA A 183 10.07 -4.21 0.20
CA ALA A 183 9.00 -5.01 -0.39
C ALA A 183 7.84 -4.14 -0.87
N PHE A 184 7.40 -3.17 -0.04
CA PHE A 184 6.40 -2.17 -0.44
C PHE A 184 6.81 -1.47 -1.72
N LEU A 185 8.01 -0.89 -1.77
CA LEU A 185 8.48 -0.10 -2.90
C LEU A 185 8.62 -0.94 -4.18
N VAL A 186 9.25 -2.11 -4.08
CA VAL A 186 9.52 -3.00 -5.22
C VAL A 186 8.22 -3.54 -5.82
N VAL A 187 7.34 -4.11 -5.00
CA VAL A 187 6.06 -4.64 -5.50
C VAL A 187 5.18 -3.52 -6.05
N SER A 188 5.14 -2.36 -5.37
CA SER A 188 4.41 -1.18 -5.86
C SER A 188 4.90 -0.71 -7.23
N ALA A 189 6.21 -0.77 -7.47
CA ALA A 189 6.80 -0.46 -8.76
C ALA A 189 6.40 -1.50 -9.84
N ALA A 190 6.43 -2.80 -9.51
CA ALA A 190 6.01 -3.87 -10.41
C ALA A 190 4.54 -3.72 -10.85
N ILE A 191 3.65 -3.35 -9.93
CA ILE A 191 2.22 -3.19 -10.23
C ILE A 191 1.83 -1.78 -10.70
N ARG A 192 2.77 -0.82 -10.80
CA ARG A 192 2.47 0.62 -10.95
C ARG A 192 1.63 0.98 -12.18
N LYS A 193 1.67 0.16 -13.24
CA LYS A 193 0.93 0.39 -14.49
C LYS A 193 -0.44 -0.32 -14.52
N ARG A 194 -0.75 -1.19 -13.54
CA ARG A 194 -2.03 -1.93 -13.48
C ARG A 194 -3.20 -0.98 -13.26
N ARG A 195 -4.23 -1.10 -14.11
CA ARG A 195 -5.41 -0.22 -14.07
C ARG A 195 -6.61 -0.86 -13.39
N ASN A 196 -6.95 -2.12 -13.66
CA ASN A 196 -8.07 -2.81 -13.01
C ASN A 196 -7.59 -3.54 -11.75
N VAL A 197 -7.18 -2.77 -10.74
CA VAL A 197 -6.57 -3.32 -9.53
C VAL A 197 -7.07 -2.57 -8.30
N MET A 198 -7.38 -3.33 -7.26
CA MET A 198 -7.49 -2.82 -5.91
C MET A 198 -6.18 -3.11 -5.16
N VAL A 199 -5.59 -2.08 -4.57
CA VAL A 199 -4.41 -2.21 -3.71
C VAL A 199 -4.83 -2.01 -2.27
N GLY A 200 -4.65 -3.03 -1.44
CA GLY A 200 -4.91 -2.99 -0.01
C GLY A 200 -3.62 -2.92 0.78
N VAL A 201 -3.59 -2.09 1.82
CA VAL A 201 -2.52 -2.11 2.81
C VAL A 201 -3.15 -2.33 4.17
N ASN A 202 -2.88 -3.48 4.77
CA ASN A 202 -3.22 -3.76 6.15
C ASN A 202 -2.12 -3.16 7.04
N ASP A 203 -2.54 -2.49 8.11
CA ASP A 203 -1.73 -1.56 8.91
C ASP A 203 -0.81 -0.63 8.08
N ALA A 204 -1.46 0.31 7.38
CA ALA A 204 -0.82 1.31 6.54
C ALA A 204 0.15 2.27 7.28
N ALA A 205 0.14 2.30 8.62
CA ALA A 205 1.10 3.09 9.39
C ALA A 205 2.55 2.65 9.12
N VAL A 206 2.77 1.37 8.78
CA VAL A 206 4.09 0.82 8.47
C VAL A 206 4.78 1.58 7.33
N LEU A 207 4.01 2.07 6.35
CA LEU A 207 4.53 2.84 5.21
C LEU A 207 5.28 4.11 5.65
N ALA A 208 4.92 4.70 6.79
CA ALA A 208 5.46 5.97 7.23
C ALA A 208 6.83 5.87 7.91
N TYR A 209 7.27 4.67 8.31
CA TYR A 209 8.49 4.51 9.12
C TYR A 209 9.79 4.45 8.31
N THR A 210 9.72 4.26 7.00
CA THR A 210 10.91 4.18 6.14
C THR A 210 10.79 5.06 4.92
N THR A 211 11.95 5.48 4.39
CA THR A 211 12.03 6.21 3.11
C THR A 211 11.44 5.38 1.97
N ALA A 212 11.72 4.07 1.94
CA ALA A 212 11.20 3.17 0.92
C ALA A 212 9.66 3.00 1.02
N GLY A 213 9.12 2.81 2.23
CA GLY A 213 7.68 2.77 2.46
C GLY A 213 6.99 4.07 2.06
N SER A 214 7.59 5.22 2.43
CA SER A 214 7.08 6.55 2.08
C SER A 214 7.08 6.77 0.56
N ALA A 215 8.11 6.27 -0.14
CA ALA A 215 8.18 6.31 -1.60
C ALA A 215 7.18 5.37 -2.29
N ALA A 216 6.71 4.32 -1.60
CA ALA A 216 5.68 3.41 -2.12
C ALA A 216 4.28 4.05 -2.11
N VAL A 217 3.97 4.90 -1.13
CA VAL A 217 2.66 5.60 -1.00
C VAL A 217 2.19 6.25 -2.31
N PRO A 218 2.97 7.12 -2.99
CA PRO A 218 2.53 7.73 -4.24
C PRO A 218 2.38 6.74 -5.39
N LEU A 219 3.05 5.58 -5.36
CA LEU A 219 2.90 4.54 -6.38
C LEU A 219 1.57 3.80 -6.22
N ILE A 220 1.20 3.43 -4.99
CA ILE A 220 -0.04 2.71 -4.71
C ILE A 220 -1.27 3.62 -4.74
N THR A 221 -1.15 4.89 -4.34
CA THR A 221 -2.27 5.85 -4.32
C THR A 221 -2.44 6.65 -5.62
N ARG A 222 -1.59 6.40 -6.63
CA ARG A 222 -1.63 7.13 -7.90
C ARG A 222 -3.03 7.07 -8.52
N PRO A 223 -3.65 8.22 -8.86
CA PRO A 223 -4.98 8.23 -9.46
C PRO A 223 -4.93 7.66 -10.89
N LEU A 224 -5.48 6.47 -11.08
CA LEU A 224 -5.69 5.84 -12.39
C LEU A 224 -7.16 5.48 -12.55
N ARG A 225 -7.70 5.61 -13.78
CA ARG A 225 -9.14 5.52 -14.11
C ARG A 225 -9.87 4.30 -13.53
N ARG A 226 -9.19 3.21 -13.18
CA ARG A 226 -9.80 2.01 -12.60
C ARG A 226 -9.06 1.47 -11.37
N ARG A 227 -8.01 2.15 -10.89
CA ARG A 227 -7.32 1.74 -9.67
C ARG A 227 -8.10 2.22 -8.47
N VAL A 228 -8.11 1.40 -7.43
CA VAL A 228 -8.61 1.73 -6.11
C VAL A 228 -7.55 1.35 -5.09
N THR A 229 -7.42 2.14 -4.03
CA THR A 229 -6.48 1.90 -2.95
C THR A 229 -7.23 1.98 -1.64
N VAL A 230 -7.05 0.99 -0.77
CA VAL A 230 -7.62 0.98 0.58
C VAL A 230 -6.47 0.90 1.57
N LEU A 231 -6.33 1.95 2.38
CA LEU A 231 -5.29 2.06 3.40
C LEU A 231 -5.96 1.83 4.75
N ALA A 232 -5.81 0.63 5.31
CA ALA A 232 -6.41 0.24 6.56
C ALA A 232 -5.37 0.34 7.68
N THR A 233 -5.68 1.03 8.78
CA THR A 233 -4.76 1.14 9.92
C THR A 233 -5.50 1.36 11.23
N GLN A 234 -4.85 0.93 12.31
CA GLN A 234 -5.27 1.26 13.67
C GLN A 234 -4.75 2.62 14.14
N TYR A 235 -3.82 3.24 13.41
CA TYR A 235 -3.19 4.47 13.86
C TYR A 235 -3.60 5.65 13.00
N ALA A 236 -4.12 6.70 13.62
CA ALA A 236 -4.37 7.99 12.97
C ALA A 236 -3.05 8.76 12.75
N VAL A 237 -2.21 8.25 11.85
CA VAL A 237 -0.92 8.87 11.50
C VAL A 237 -1.10 9.97 10.46
N GLU A 238 -0.40 11.08 10.65
CA GLU A 238 -0.52 12.29 9.83
C GLU A 238 -0.28 12.01 8.33
N SER A 239 0.73 11.22 8.00
CA SER A 239 1.08 10.88 6.62
C SER A 239 -0.05 10.21 5.85
N ILE A 240 -0.86 9.38 6.52
CA ILE A 240 -2.04 8.72 5.93
C ILE A 240 -3.24 9.66 5.94
N MET A 241 -3.48 10.40 7.03
CA MET A 241 -4.59 11.34 7.13
C MET A 241 -4.54 12.43 6.06
N ASN A 242 -3.34 12.92 5.75
CA ASN A 242 -3.08 13.95 4.74
C ASN A 242 -3.26 13.46 3.29
N LEU A 243 -3.40 12.14 3.06
CA LEU A 243 -3.72 11.64 1.73
C LEU A 243 -5.13 12.04 1.31
N SER A 244 -5.27 12.44 0.05
CA SER A 244 -6.57 12.78 -0.53
C SER A 244 -7.48 11.55 -0.62
N GLY A 245 -8.77 11.74 -0.34
CA GLY A 245 -9.79 10.70 -0.40
C GLY A 245 -10.63 10.65 0.88
N PRO A 246 -11.74 9.90 0.85
CA PRO A 246 -12.65 9.79 1.98
C PRO A 246 -12.02 8.95 3.10
N SER A 247 -12.63 9.08 4.29
CA SER A 247 -12.26 8.30 5.47
C SER A 247 -13.45 7.46 5.93
N LEU A 248 -13.22 6.18 6.17
CA LEU A 248 -14.14 5.30 6.88
C LEU A 248 -13.62 5.13 8.31
N LEU A 249 -14.38 5.63 9.28
CA LEU A 249 -14.05 5.59 10.69
C LEU A 249 -14.86 4.50 11.38
N LEU A 250 -14.14 3.52 11.93
CA LEU A 250 -14.62 2.36 12.69
C LEU A 250 -14.12 2.39 14.14
N TYR A 251 -13.43 3.47 14.47
CA TYR A 251 -12.75 3.69 15.73
C TYR A 251 -13.78 4.02 16.80
N HIS A 252 -13.68 3.49 18.01
CA HIS A 252 -14.62 3.78 19.11
C HIS A 252 -13.97 4.50 20.30
N ASP A 253 -12.72 4.92 20.16
CA ASP A 253 -12.04 5.84 21.07
C ASP A 253 -12.35 7.31 20.71
N PRO A 254 -12.88 8.13 21.63
CA PRO A 254 -13.26 9.52 21.37
C PRO A 254 -12.11 10.42 20.90
N ASP A 255 -10.91 10.27 21.46
CA ASP A 255 -9.78 11.15 21.18
C ASP A 255 -9.29 10.95 19.75
N THR A 256 -9.09 9.70 19.35
CA THR A 256 -8.68 9.34 17.99
C THR A 256 -9.76 9.72 16.97
N GLN A 257 -11.04 9.51 17.29
CA GLN A 257 -12.14 9.96 16.44
C GLN A 257 -12.10 11.48 16.21
N SER A 258 -11.86 12.27 17.26
CA SER A 258 -11.79 13.73 17.14
C SER A 258 -10.67 14.16 16.20
N VAL A 259 -9.49 13.54 16.32
CA VAL A 259 -8.36 13.79 15.42
C VAL A 259 -8.73 13.49 13.96
N VAL A 260 -9.41 12.37 13.69
CA VAL A 260 -9.85 12.03 12.32
C VAL A 260 -10.89 13.01 11.80
N TYR A 261 -11.87 13.44 12.62
CA TYR A 261 -12.84 14.47 12.22
C TYR A 261 -12.17 15.79 11.87
N GLU A 262 -11.22 16.22 12.69
CA GLU A 262 -10.47 17.46 12.49
C GLU A 262 -9.60 17.42 11.24
N ALA A 263 -8.86 16.33 11.04
CA ALA A 263 -8.05 16.12 9.84
C ALA A 263 -8.90 16.10 8.56
N ASN A 264 -10.13 15.57 8.64
CA ASN A 264 -11.07 15.62 7.53
C ASN A 264 -11.84 16.94 7.42
N GLY A 265 -11.67 17.89 8.34
CA GLY A 265 -12.32 19.20 8.33
C GLY A 265 -13.82 19.16 8.64
N VAL A 266 -14.28 18.14 9.38
CA VAL A 266 -15.70 18.04 9.80
C VAL A 266 -15.97 19.13 10.83
N PRO A 267 -16.97 20.02 10.64
CA PRO A 267 -17.23 21.11 11.58
C PRO A 267 -17.66 20.58 12.95
N PRO A 268 -17.39 21.32 14.05
CA PRO A 268 -17.93 20.96 15.36
C PRO A 268 -19.46 21.00 15.35
N GLY A 269 -20.09 20.12 16.14
CA GLY A 269 -21.54 20.07 16.29
C GLY A 269 -22.14 18.72 15.88
N PRO A 270 -23.42 18.68 15.45
CA PRO A 270 -24.18 17.44 15.24
C PRO A 270 -23.60 16.47 14.21
N MET A 271 -22.70 16.96 13.34
CA MET A 271 -22.01 16.14 12.35
C MET A 271 -20.87 15.30 12.94
N ARG A 272 -20.42 15.58 14.16
CA ARG A 272 -19.44 14.76 14.89
C ARG A 272 -20.21 13.91 15.91
N LYS A 273 -20.51 12.67 15.56
CA LYS A 273 -21.08 11.69 16.50
C LYS A 273 -20.01 10.71 16.94
N HIS A 274 -20.26 10.10 18.10
CA HIS A 274 -19.41 9.02 18.56
C HIS A 274 -19.74 7.74 17.79
N VAL A 275 -18.73 7.12 17.18
CA VAL A 275 -18.87 5.79 16.53
C VAL A 275 -18.77 4.72 17.61
N HIS A 276 -19.82 3.91 17.79
CA HIS A 276 -19.78 2.77 18.71
C HIS A 276 -19.28 1.49 18.02
N LYS A 277 -19.01 0.45 18.82
CA LYS A 277 -18.65 -0.88 18.29
C LYS A 277 -19.74 -1.41 17.35
N GLY A 278 -19.33 -1.85 16.15
CA GLY A 278 -20.26 -2.32 15.11
C GLY A 278 -20.86 -1.20 14.26
N GLN A 279 -20.52 0.07 14.52
CA GLN A 279 -20.93 1.21 13.72
C GLN A 279 -19.75 1.76 12.90
N ALA A 280 -20.08 2.55 11.89
CA ALA A 280 -19.13 3.29 11.10
C ALA A 280 -19.60 4.73 10.85
N ALA A 281 -18.63 5.61 10.62
CA ALA A 281 -18.84 6.90 10.00
C ALA A 281 -18.05 6.98 8.68
N PHE A 282 -18.74 7.27 7.58
CA PHE A 282 -18.13 7.54 6.29
C PHE A 282 -18.07 9.04 6.06
N ILE A 283 -16.85 9.58 6.02
CA ILE A 283 -16.56 11.00 5.86
C ILE A 283 -16.05 11.22 4.45
N TYR A 284 -16.75 12.03 3.67
CA TYR A 284 -16.34 12.39 2.31
C TYR A 284 -16.64 13.86 2.01
N ARG A 285 -15.98 14.40 0.99
CA ARG A 285 -16.16 15.77 0.55
C ARG A 285 -16.75 15.79 -0.85
N THR A 286 -17.73 16.65 -1.05
CA THR A 286 -18.20 17.09 -2.36
C THR A 286 -17.60 18.47 -2.67
N PRO A 287 -17.72 18.99 -3.90
CA PRO A 287 -17.27 20.34 -4.21
C PRO A 287 -17.92 21.44 -3.33
N GLU A 288 -19.07 21.15 -2.74
CA GLU A 288 -19.93 22.12 -2.06
C GLU A 288 -19.95 21.94 -0.53
N THR A 289 -19.77 20.72 -0.04
CA THR A 289 -19.90 20.40 1.39
C THR A 289 -19.00 19.24 1.82
N ILE A 290 -18.90 19.05 3.14
CA ILE A 290 -18.45 17.82 3.75
C ILE A 290 -19.67 17.03 4.24
N ASP A 291 -19.68 15.74 3.98
CA ASP A 291 -20.76 14.83 4.36
C ASP A 291 -20.23 13.77 5.33
N VAL A 292 -21.05 13.43 6.32
CA VAL A 292 -20.77 12.36 7.27
C VAL A 292 -21.98 11.44 7.35
N GLU A 293 -21.83 10.23 6.83
CA GLU A 293 -22.86 9.20 6.86
C GLU A 293 -22.55 8.18 7.95
N TRP A 294 -23.58 7.78 8.69
CA TRP A 294 -23.47 6.91 9.86
C TRP A 294 -24.31 5.67 9.65
N GLY A 295 -23.85 4.52 10.12
CA GLY A 295 -24.64 3.31 10.02
C GLY A 295 -24.02 2.11 10.72
N GLU A 296 -24.73 0.99 10.63
CA GLU A 296 -24.30 -0.29 11.20
C GLU A 296 -23.57 -1.12 10.16
N ILE A 297 -22.41 -1.63 10.56
CA ILE A 297 -21.60 -2.49 9.72
C ILE A 297 -22.15 -3.90 9.76
N SER A 298 -22.49 -4.41 8.58
CA SER A 298 -22.90 -5.79 8.32
C SER A 298 -21.73 -6.50 7.63
N LEU A 299 -20.68 -6.80 8.41
CA LEU A 299 -19.54 -7.62 7.98
C LEU A 299 -19.70 -9.06 8.49
#